data_AF-F5Z792-F1
#
_entry.id   AF-F5Z792-F1
#
_cell.length_a   1.000
_cell.length_b   1.000
_cell.length_c   1.000
_cell.angle_alpha   90.00
_cell.angle_beta   90.00
_cell.angle_gamma   90.00
#
_symmetry.space_group_name_H-M   'P 1'
#
loop_
_entity.id
_entity.type
_entity.pdbx_description
1 polymer ?
#
loop_
_entity_poly.entity_id
_entity_poly.type
_entity_poly.pdbx_seq_one_letter_code
_entity_poly.pdbx_strand_id
1 'polypeptide(L)'
;MSEQQFLGYSRERLPEESPFDLSTDGLCCLVMTLDSRKANTLNEMHNTDAFISGMVIVTSGECSNVQMAGPFGSLDEAFEYSRIEHGAIRFHSKPEFI
;
A
#
# COMPACT_ATOMS: atom_id res chain seq x y z
N MET A 1 1.35 -17.05 -1.74
CA MET A 1 2.24 -16.02 -1.16
C MET A 1 1.53 -15.44 0.06
N SER A 2 2.27 -15.10 1.11
CA SER A 2 1.71 -14.38 2.26
C SER A 2 1.23 -13.00 1.82
N GLU A 3 0.11 -12.56 2.35
CA GLU A 3 -0.38 -11.19 2.16
C GLU A 3 0.60 -10.22 2.81
N GLN A 4 1.03 -9.20 2.06
CA GLN A 4 1.92 -8.16 2.55
C GLN A 4 1.24 -6.81 2.37
N GLN A 5 1.29 -5.98 3.42
CA GLN A 5 0.73 -4.64 3.45
C GLN A 5 1.74 -3.69 4.09
N PHE A 6 1.97 -2.54 3.45
CA PHE A 6 2.90 -1.52 3.91
C PHE A 6 2.26 -0.13 3.86
N LEU A 7 2.32 0.58 4.98
CA LEU A 7 1.86 1.96 5.11
C LEU A 7 3.01 2.90 4.75
N GLY A 8 2.82 3.73 3.74
CA GLY A 8 3.80 4.71 3.26
C GLY A 8 3.61 6.08 3.91
N TYR A 9 4.70 6.68 4.40
CA TYR A 9 4.69 7.96 5.09
C TYR A 9 5.59 8.99 4.42
N SER A 10 5.15 10.25 4.37
CA SER A 10 5.86 11.38 3.75
C SER A 10 6.81 12.12 4.70
N ARG A 11 7.03 11.58 5.90
CA ARG A 11 7.89 12.17 6.93
C ARG A 11 8.62 11.10 7.73
N GLU A 12 9.74 11.52 8.30
CA GLU A 12 10.49 10.71 9.26
C GLU A 12 9.69 10.51 10.54
N ARG A 13 10.06 9.48 11.30
CA ARG A 13 9.45 9.21 12.61
C ARG A 13 9.88 10.28 13.61
N LEU A 14 8.92 10.77 14.40
CA LEU A 14 9.23 11.69 15.51
C LEU A 14 9.94 10.94 16.65
N PRO A 15 10.84 11.59 17.40
CA PRO A 15 11.56 10.96 18.52
C PRO A 15 10.65 10.25 19.55
N GLU A 16 9.45 10.79 19.76
CA GLU A 16 8.46 10.30 20.71
C GLU A 16 7.49 9.24 20.14
N GLU A 17 7.43 9.02 18.83
CA GLU A 17 6.55 8.01 18.24
C GLU A 17 7.03 6.61 18.63
N SER A 18 6.13 5.73 19.11
CA SER A 18 6.42 4.31 19.39
C SER A 18 6.54 3.50 18.09
N PRO A 19 7.34 2.41 18.05
CA PRO A 19 7.38 1.56 16.86
C PRO A 19 6.10 0.75 16.67
N PHE A 20 5.28 0.67 17.72
CA PHE A 20 4.00 -0.03 17.72
C PHE A 20 2.82 0.89 17.39
N ASP A 21 3.03 2.21 17.44
CA ASP A 21 1.98 3.17 17.16
C ASP A 21 1.88 3.41 15.65
N LEU A 22 0.71 3.11 15.09
CA LEU A 22 0.36 3.51 13.74
C LEU A 22 -0.08 4.97 13.77
N SER A 23 0.89 5.88 13.72
CA SER A 23 0.63 7.30 13.49
C SER A 23 -0.10 7.45 12.15
N THR A 24 -1.11 8.30 12.09
CA THR A 24 -1.75 8.72 10.83
C THR A 24 -1.10 9.98 10.28
N ASP A 25 -0.28 10.66 11.09
CA ASP A 25 0.40 11.89 10.71
C ASP A 25 1.51 11.59 9.67
N GLY A 26 1.36 12.21 8.50
CA GLY A 26 2.19 11.96 7.32
C GLY A 26 1.89 10.64 6.60
N LEU A 27 0.83 9.88 6.94
CA LEU A 27 0.42 8.72 6.15
C LEU A 27 -0.09 9.19 4.78
N CYS A 28 0.47 8.67 3.69
CA CYS A 28 0.15 9.12 2.33
C CYS A 28 -0.34 8.02 1.40
N CYS A 29 0.02 6.75 1.64
CA CYS A 29 -0.44 5.63 0.82
C CYS A 29 -0.38 4.27 1.54
N LEU A 30 -1.05 3.27 0.97
CA LEU A 30 -0.97 1.87 1.34
C LEU A 30 -0.54 1.06 0.12
N VAL A 31 0.56 0.33 0.26
CA VAL A 31 1.07 -0.64 -0.74
C VAL A 31 0.66 -2.04 -0.30
N MET A 32 0.05 -2.82 -1.19
CA MET A 32 -0.40 -4.17 -0.82
C MET A 32 -0.32 -5.18 -1.95
N THR A 33 0.02 -6.43 -1.60
CA THR A 33 -0.03 -7.56 -2.54
C THR A 33 -1.45 -8.09 -2.68
N LEU A 34 -1.80 -8.49 -3.90
CA LEU A 34 -3.09 -9.10 -4.22
C LEU A 34 -3.03 -10.60 -4.00
N ASP A 35 -4.00 -11.12 -3.28
CA ASP A 35 -4.37 -12.53 -3.35
C ASP A 35 -5.41 -12.75 -4.45
N SER A 36 -5.74 -14.01 -4.74
CA SER A 36 -6.70 -14.36 -5.79
C SER A 36 -8.09 -13.76 -5.55
N ARG A 37 -8.52 -13.60 -4.29
CA ARG A 37 -9.84 -13.03 -3.98
C ARG A 37 -9.85 -11.53 -4.28
N LYS A 38 -8.82 -10.80 -3.87
CA LYS A 38 -8.69 -9.36 -4.12
C LYS A 38 -8.56 -9.07 -5.61
N ALA A 39 -7.73 -9.85 -6.32
CA ALA A 39 -7.56 -9.73 -7.76
C ALA A 39 -8.91 -9.91 -8.50
N ASN A 40 -9.67 -10.96 -8.18
CA ASN A 40 -10.98 -11.18 -8.78
C ASN A 40 -11.97 -10.04 -8.48
N THR A 41 -11.97 -9.54 -7.24
CA THR A 41 -12.84 -8.42 -6.85
C THR A 41 -12.53 -7.16 -7.67
N LEU A 42 -11.25 -6.82 -7.84
CA LEU A 42 -10.83 -5.67 -8.64
C LEU A 42 -11.15 -5.85 -10.12
N ASN A 43 -10.91 -7.05 -10.66
CA ASN A 43 -11.28 -7.40 -12.04
C ASN A 43 -12.79 -7.22 -12.29
N GLU A 44 -13.64 -7.68 -11.37
CA GLU A 44 -15.10 -7.49 -11.46
C GLU A 44 -15.50 -6.01 -11.37
N MET A 45 -14.94 -5.27 -10.42
CA MET A 45 -15.24 -3.84 -10.22
C MET A 45 -14.84 -2.97 -11.42
N HIS A 46 -13.72 -3.30 -12.07
CA HIS A 46 -13.17 -2.54 -13.19
C HIS A 46 -13.50 -3.15 -14.56
N ASN A 47 -14.25 -4.26 -14.61
CA ASN A 47 -14.56 -5.03 -15.81
C ASN A 47 -13.31 -5.33 -16.66
N THR A 48 -12.30 -5.92 -16.02
CA THR A 48 -10.98 -6.24 -16.59
C THR A 48 -10.47 -7.60 -16.12
N ASP A 49 -9.36 -8.08 -16.67
CA ASP A 49 -8.62 -9.28 -16.27
C ASP A 49 -7.15 -8.99 -15.91
N ALA A 50 -6.80 -7.70 -15.79
CA ALA A 50 -5.43 -7.24 -15.57
C ALA A 50 -4.88 -7.60 -14.19
N PHE A 51 -5.72 -7.75 -13.16
CA PHE A 51 -5.27 -8.03 -11.81
C PHE A 51 -5.09 -9.53 -11.61
N ILE A 52 -3.89 -9.97 -11.23
CA ILE A 52 -3.61 -11.36 -10.87
C ILE A 52 -2.98 -11.48 -9.48
N SER A 53 -3.10 -12.66 -8.88
CA SER A 53 -2.49 -12.98 -7.59
C SER A 53 -0.97 -12.77 -7.65
N GLY A 54 -0.41 -12.10 -6.64
CA GLY A 54 1.00 -11.74 -6.55
C GLY A 54 1.34 -10.34 -7.07
N MET A 55 0.47 -9.70 -7.85
CA MET A 55 0.63 -8.29 -8.22
C MET A 55 0.46 -7.37 -7.03
N VAL A 56 0.93 -6.14 -7.17
CA VAL A 56 0.88 -5.12 -6.12
C VAL A 56 0.01 -3.95 -6.57
N ILE A 57 -0.74 -3.36 -5.65
CA ILE A 57 -1.44 -2.09 -5.88
C ILE A 57 -1.02 -1.07 -4.84
N VAL A 58 -1.17 0.20 -5.19
CA VAL A 58 -1.00 1.34 -4.29
C VAL A 58 -2.34 2.04 -4.16
N THR A 59 -2.78 2.30 -2.93
CA THR A 59 -3.98 3.08 -2.65
C THR A 59 -3.61 4.32 -1.87
N SER A 60 -4.28 5.44 -2.15
CA SER A 60 -4.04 6.74 -1.49
C SER A 60 -5.34 7.54 -1.42
N GLY A 61 -5.34 8.63 -0.64
CA GLY A 61 -6.51 9.49 -0.45
C GLY A 61 -7.34 9.16 0.79
N GLU A 62 -8.38 9.96 1.00
CA GLU A 62 -9.29 9.85 2.14
C GLU A 62 -10.42 8.86 1.86
N CYS A 63 -11.14 8.39 2.88
CA CYS A 63 -12.21 7.39 2.74
C CYS A 63 -13.29 7.76 1.69
N SER A 64 -13.50 9.05 1.41
CA SER A 64 -14.46 9.54 0.42
C SER A 64 -13.92 9.57 -1.02
N ASN A 65 -12.60 9.45 -1.21
CA ASN A 65 -11.94 9.57 -2.51
C ASN A 65 -10.65 8.73 -2.55
N VAL A 66 -10.79 7.41 -2.37
CA VAL A 66 -9.67 6.48 -2.48
C VAL A 66 -9.27 6.35 -3.94
N GLN A 67 -8.02 6.68 -4.22
CA GLN A 67 -7.38 6.47 -5.51
C GLN A 67 -6.58 5.17 -5.48
N MET A 68 -6.50 4.51 -6.63
CA MET A 68 -5.73 3.28 -6.80
C MET A 68 -4.81 3.40 -8.01
N ALA A 69 -3.57 2.96 -7.85
CA ALA A 69 -2.59 2.78 -8.91
C ALA A 69 -2.13 1.31 -8.98
N GLY A 70 -1.71 0.89 -10.17
CA GLY A 70 -1.31 -0.47 -10.49
C GLY A 70 -2.25 -1.15 -11.50
N PRO A 71 -2.12 -2.48 -11.69
CA PRO A 71 -1.25 -3.36 -10.92
C PRO A 71 0.24 -3.23 -11.29
N PHE A 72 1.11 -3.39 -10.29
CA PHE A 72 2.57 -3.46 -10.43
C PHE A 72 3.05 -4.91 -10.35
N GLY A 73 4.17 -5.22 -11.02
CA GLY A 73 4.74 -6.56 -11.05
C GLY A 73 5.53 -6.93 -9.80
N SER A 74 5.91 -5.94 -8.98
CA SER A 74 6.71 -6.15 -7.77
C SER A 74 6.44 -5.08 -6.70
N LEU A 75 6.87 -5.36 -5.46
CA LEU A 75 6.86 -4.37 -4.37
C LEU A 75 7.79 -3.19 -4.66
N ASP A 76 8.95 -3.43 -5.29
CA ASP A 76 9.92 -2.39 -5.60
C ASP A 76 9.34 -1.33 -6.56
N GLU A 77 8.63 -1.77 -7.59
CA GLU A 77 7.92 -0.87 -8.51
C GLU A 77 6.86 -0.03 -7.78
N ALA A 78 6.09 -0.67 -6.89
CA ALA A 78 5.05 0.02 -6.14
C ALA A 78 5.62 1.00 -5.09
N PHE A 79 6.74 0.67 -4.45
CA PHE A 79 7.46 1.56 -3.54
C PHE A 79 8.04 2.76 -4.26
N GLU A 80 8.66 2.55 -5.44
CA GLU A 80 9.20 3.63 -6.24
C GLU A 80 8.09 4.57 -6.75
N TYR A 81 6.97 4.02 -7.22
CA TYR A 81 5.78 4.81 -7.56
C TYR A 81 5.30 5.63 -6.37
N SER A 82 5.16 5.01 -5.19
CA SER A 82 4.70 5.69 -3.97
C SER A 82 5.65 6.83 -3.54
N ARG A 83 6.96 6.65 -3.73
CA ARG A 83 7.96 7.68 -3.47
C ARG A 83 7.83 8.88 -4.41
N ILE A 84 7.65 8.62 -5.71
CA ILE A 84 7.57 9.67 -6.73
C ILE A 84 6.24 10.42 -6.64
N GLU A 85 5.12 9.70 -6.61
CA GLU A 85 3.78 10.28 -6.77
C GLU A 85 3.13 10.72 -5.45
N HIS A 86 3.52 10.11 -4.33
CA HIS A 86 2.93 10.38 -3.02
C HIS A 86 3.93 10.93 -2.00
N GLY A 87 5.22 11.04 -2.38
CA GLY A 87 6.27 11.54 -1.50
C GLY A 87 6.60 10.61 -0.33
N ALA A 88 6.27 9.33 -0.42
CA ALA A 88 6.58 8.36 0.62
C ALA A 88 8.11 8.23 0.78
N ILE A 89 8.62 8.44 2.00
CA ILE A 89 10.04 8.29 2.35
C ILE A 89 10.30 7.13 3.29
N ARG A 90 9.27 6.60 3.96
CA ARG A 90 9.35 5.38 4.78
C ARG A 90 8.11 4.51 4.60
N PHE A 91 8.28 3.20 4.80
CA PHE A 91 7.20 2.22 4.78
C PHE A 91 7.19 1.42 6.07
N HIS A 92 6.01 1.14 6.63
CA HIS A 92 5.85 0.29 7.82
C HIS A 92 4.90 -0.86 7.52
N SER A 93 5.33 -2.09 7.79
CA SER A 93 4.43 -3.24 7.82
C SER A 93 3.63 -3.25 9.12
N LYS A 94 2.55 -4.04 9.18
CA LYS A 94 1.86 -4.30 10.44
C LYS A 94 2.84 -4.92 11.45
N PRO A 95 2.82 -4.51 12.72
CA PRO A 95 3.57 -5.19 13.77
C PRO A 95 3.12 -6.66 13.89
N GLU A 96 4.07 -7.57 14.02
CA GLU A 96 3.80 -8.97 14.35
C GLU A 96 3.97 -9.16 15.86
N PHE A 97 2.93 -9.66 16.54
CA PHE A 97 3.05 -10.05 17.95
C PHE A 97 3.65 -11.47 18.00
N ILE A 98 4.78 -11.61 18.68
CA ILE A 98 5.47 -12.89 18.94
C ILE A 98 4.83 -13.58 20.14
#